data_AF-W7LED1-F1
#
_entry.id   AF-W7LED1-F1
#
_cell.length_a   1.000
_cell.length_b   1.000
_cell.length_c   1.000
_cell.angle_alpha   90.00
_cell.angle_beta   90.00
_cell.angle_gamma   90.00
#
_symmetry.space_group_name_H-M   'P 1'
#
loop_
_entity.id
_entity.type
_entity.pdbx_description
1 polymer ?
#
loop_
_entity_poly.entity_id
_entity_poly.type
_entity_poly.pdbx_seq_one_letter_code
_entity_poly.pdbx_strand_id
1 'polypeptide(L)'
;MEKWIGNHPTLSQKSLKVKYRQILQVDRWAVLGENERVLKVIEAELNKRGGKEIDGIVALTDTRIMFISRSENSSYNYSSITNIRIAEDGKDKHEWKLSFSAGGRLIVVDDISKNDDTDEFFFILNQKVQNPNRRIETTVTHDFSYFLHAGRLEEFRKQNVVITPFLLKRDNQGSNANGLRLLKEKHPNALFIVQGNFKKDKAEGDYIVVDDLVYIYKYDNNERFAELLYTWAIGAFNGVTVDYFALKTVVAIEGGELTFNSNGKEFADLLAEKGAFFTIQKRKWHQKILGFRSGKLWKKSVASVSYLLILFIGMAMIFGDEDPENKKIPSQEVAEANTEIKDDQSDNLAAEQKAKDEEAARLAAEKKEKEQEAARIAAEQKAKEEAAEEKAKEEEAARLAEQKAQEEAEAKAAAANVYYKNCDAVKAAGAAPIRTGDLGYSRKLDRDGDGIACEG
;
A
#
# COMPACT_ATOMS: atom_id res chain seq x y z
N MET A 1 4.07 -25.81 -10.02
CA MET A 1 3.10 -24.75 -10.39
C MET A 1 3.52 -23.38 -9.89
N GLU A 2 4.04 -23.23 -8.66
CA GLU A 2 4.61 -21.95 -8.18
C GLU A 2 5.69 -21.39 -9.12
N LYS A 3 6.49 -22.27 -9.74
CA LYS A 3 7.46 -21.91 -10.79
C LYS A 3 6.87 -21.03 -11.92
N TRP A 4 5.57 -21.11 -12.21
CA TRP A 4 4.94 -20.36 -13.31
C TRP A 4 4.33 -19.01 -12.91
N ILE A 5 3.84 -18.88 -11.67
CA ILE A 5 3.05 -17.71 -11.23
C ILE A 5 3.52 -17.11 -9.89
N GLY A 6 4.61 -17.63 -9.32
CA GLY A 6 5.15 -17.22 -8.04
C GLY A 6 4.34 -17.73 -6.84
N ASN A 7 4.73 -17.27 -5.64
CA ASN A 7 4.10 -17.63 -4.38
C ASN A 7 2.99 -16.66 -3.93
N HIS A 8 2.82 -15.53 -4.64
CA HIS A 8 1.78 -14.55 -4.35
C HIS A 8 1.02 -14.09 -5.62
N PRO A 9 0.37 -15.00 -6.35
CA PRO A 9 -0.25 -14.68 -7.64
C PRO A 9 -1.43 -13.71 -7.52
N THR A 10 -1.59 -12.86 -8.54
CA THR A 10 -2.77 -11.98 -8.74
C THR A 10 -4.04 -12.79 -8.99
N LEU A 11 -5.21 -12.14 -8.99
CA LEU A 11 -6.48 -12.80 -9.33
C LEU A 11 -6.49 -13.36 -10.75
N SER A 12 -5.98 -12.59 -11.72
CA SER A 12 -5.78 -13.00 -13.12
C SER A 12 -4.87 -14.22 -13.21
N GLN A 13 -3.72 -14.24 -12.53
CA GLN A 13 -2.84 -15.40 -12.53
C GLN A 13 -3.44 -16.63 -11.83
N LYS A 14 -4.25 -16.44 -10.77
CA LYS A 14 -5.02 -17.52 -10.15
C LYS A 14 -6.04 -18.11 -11.13
N SER A 15 -6.77 -17.26 -11.85
CA SER A 15 -7.73 -17.67 -12.88
C SER A 15 -7.03 -18.46 -14.02
N LEU A 16 -5.95 -17.91 -14.56
CA LEU A 16 -5.11 -18.55 -15.57
C LEU A 16 -4.62 -19.93 -15.11
N LYS A 17 -4.16 -20.05 -13.86
CA LYS A 17 -3.75 -21.33 -13.28
C LYS A 17 -4.87 -22.37 -13.23
N VAL A 18 -6.10 -21.94 -12.99
CA VAL A 18 -7.26 -22.84 -12.98
C VAL A 18 -7.60 -23.27 -14.42
N LYS A 19 -7.72 -22.32 -15.35
CA LYS A 19 -8.07 -22.57 -16.75
C LYS A 19 -7.06 -23.48 -17.46
N TYR A 20 -5.76 -23.20 -17.27
CA TYR A 20 -4.66 -23.91 -17.93
C TYR A 20 -3.92 -24.90 -17.02
N ARG A 21 -4.56 -25.39 -15.95
CA ARG A 21 -3.96 -26.33 -14.99
C ARG A 21 -3.28 -27.52 -15.68
N GLN A 22 -3.93 -28.09 -16.69
CA GLN A 22 -3.39 -29.22 -17.43
C GLN A 22 -2.10 -28.87 -18.17
N ILE A 23 -1.99 -27.64 -18.70
CA ILE A 23 -0.81 -27.13 -19.43
C ILE A 23 0.36 -26.83 -18.47
N LEU A 24 0.05 -26.33 -17.29
CA LEU A 24 1.03 -25.92 -16.28
C LEU A 24 1.57 -27.08 -15.41
N GLN A 25 1.02 -28.30 -15.55
CA GLN A 25 1.56 -29.50 -14.91
C GLN A 25 2.84 -29.92 -15.64
N VAL A 26 3.97 -29.69 -14.95
CA VAL A 26 5.36 -29.76 -15.47
C VAL A 26 5.74 -31.16 -16.00
N ASP A 27 4.98 -32.20 -15.67
CA ASP A 27 5.33 -33.59 -16.01
C ASP A 27 4.88 -34.01 -17.42
N ARG A 28 4.00 -33.26 -18.08
CA ARG A 28 3.43 -33.67 -19.38
C ARG A 28 4.19 -33.13 -20.60
N TRP A 29 4.97 -32.07 -20.44
CA TRP A 29 5.83 -31.56 -21.51
C TRP A 29 7.11 -30.98 -20.92
N ALA A 30 8.27 -31.51 -21.33
CA ALA A 30 9.61 -30.97 -21.03
C ALA A 30 9.83 -29.60 -21.71
N VAL A 31 8.94 -28.65 -21.41
CA VAL A 31 8.83 -27.35 -22.07
C VAL A 31 9.83 -26.37 -21.46
N LEU A 32 9.99 -26.40 -20.14
CA LEU A 32 11.01 -25.61 -19.45
C LEU A 32 12.30 -26.41 -19.33
N GLY A 33 13.43 -25.75 -19.58
CA GLY A 33 14.73 -26.27 -19.20
C GLY A 33 14.81 -26.47 -17.68
N GLU A 34 15.71 -27.38 -17.25
CA GLU A 34 15.88 -27.77 -15.85
C GLU A 34 16.03 -26.54 -14.92
N ASN A 35 16.87 -25.59 -15.33
CA ASN A 35 17.17 -24.36 -14.59
C ASN A 35 16.49 -23.10 -15.16
N GLU A 36 15.64 -23.25 -16.15
CA GLU A 36 14.98 -22.12 -16.80
C GLU A 36 13.94 -21.48 -15.86
N ARG A 37 14.05 -20.17 -15.64
CA ARG A 37 13.16 -19.41 -14.74
C ARG A 37 12.04 -18.76 -15.52
N VAL A 38 10.80 -18.91 -15.08
CA VAL A 38 9.67 -18.16 -15.63
C VAL A 38 9.63 -16.77 -15.00
N LEU A 39 9.53 -15.74 -15.84
CA LEU A 39 9.48 -14.34 -15.43
C LEU A 39 8.05 -13.79 -15.38
N LYS A 40 7.20 -14.20 -16.33
CA LYS A 40 5.78 -13.85 -16.35
C LYS A 40 5.00 -14.77 -17.28
N VAL A 41 3.72 -14.99 -16.96
CA VAL A 41 2.77 -15.70 -17.83
C VAL A 41 1.50 -14.89 -17.95
N ILE A 42 0.96 -14.83 -19.17
CA ILE A 42 -0.32 -14.24 -19.52
C ILE A 42 -1.12 -15.23 -20.38
N GLU A 43 -2.42 -15.01 -20.43
CA GLU A 43 -3.35 -15.68 -21.33
C GLU A 43 -3.44 -14.89 -22.64
N ALA A 44 -3.52 -15.60 -23.77
CA ALA A 44 -3.65 -14.99 -25.09
C ALA A 44 -4.04 -16.03 -26.15
N GLU A 45 -4.38 -15.55 -27.34
CA GLU A 45 -4.62 -16.35 -28.54
C GLU A 45 -3.48 -16.21 -29.56
N LEU A 46 -3.10 -17.31 -30.20
CA LEU A 46 -2.10 -17.33 -31.27
C LEU A 46 -2.77 -17.40 -32.64
N ASN A 47 -2.52 -16.38 -33.46
CA ASN A 47 -3.02 -16.31 -34.83
C ASN A 47 -2.15 -17.10 -35.82
N LYS A 48 -2.74 -18.09 -36.49
CA LYS A 48 -2.08 -18.85 -37.57
C LYS A 48 -2.33 -18.30 -38.96
N ARG A 49 -1.40 -18.63 -39.87
CA ARG A 49 -1.65 -18.59 -41.32
C ARG A 49 -2.90 -19.41 -41.63
N GLY A 50 -3.91 -18.75 -42.19
CA GLY A 50 -5.21 -19.35 -42.50
C GLY A 50 -6.36 -18.91 -41.58
N GLY A 51 -6.12 -18.01 -40.63
CA GLY A 51 -7.17 -17.42 -39.77
C GLY A 51 -7.63 -18.34 -38.63
N LYS A 52 -6.80 -19.33 -38.26
CA LYS A 52 -7.06 -20.17 -37.09
C LYS A 52 -6.46 -19.52 -35.85
N GLU A 53 -7.32 -19.18 -34.90
CA GLU A 53 -6.96 -18.75 -33.55
C GLU A 53 -6.76 -19.98 -32.64
N ILE A 54 -5.82 -19.89 -31.70
CA ILE A 54 -5.49 -20.97 -30.77
C ILE A 54 -5.31 -20.38 -29.38
N ASP A 55 -6.18 -20.76 -28.45
CA ASP A 55 -6.09 -20.33 -27.06
C ASP A 55 -4.91 -21.01 -26.35
N GLY A 56 -4.20 -20.22 -25.55
CA GLY A 56 -3.12 -20.75 -24.75
C GLY A 56 -2.59 -19.75 -23.75
N ILE A 57 -1.34 -19.96 -23.38
CA ILE A 57 -0.58 -19.04 -22.54
C ILE A 57 0.65 -18.58 -23.30
N VAL A 58 1.06 -17.35 -23.00
CA VAL A 58 2.37 -16.82 -23.38
C VAL A 58 3.21 -16.67 -22.13
N ALA A 59 4.38 -17.30 -22.13
CA ALA A 59 5.33 -17.25 -21.03
C ALA A 59 6.63 -16.56 -21.46
N LEU A 60 7.11 -15.66 -20.61
CA LEU A 60 8.48 -15.13 -20.68
C LEU A 60 9.32 -15.91 -19.67
N THR A 61 10.45 -16.39 -20.13
CA THR A 61 11.47 -17.02 -19.28
C THR A 61 12.71 -16.13 -19.20
N ASP A 62 13.75 -16.58 -18.53
CA ASP A 62 15.04 -15.90 -18.59
C ASP A 62 15.73 -16.00 -19.96
N THR A 63 15.33 -16.92 -20.85
CA THR A 63 16.01 -17.17 -22.14
C THR A 63 15.16 -16.92 -23.40
N ARG A 64 13.83 -17.05 -23.31
CA ARG A 64 12.93 -17.05 -24.47
C ARG A 64 11.48 -16.68 -24.13
N ILE A 65 10.75 -16.28 -25.17
CA ILE A 65 9.28 -16.24 -25.16
C ILE A 65 8.72 -17.58 -25.65
N MET A 66 7.62 -18.02 -25.05
CA MET A 66 6.98 -19.30 -25.36
C MET A 66 5.48 -19.10 -25.51
N PHE A 67 4.88 -19.72 -26.51
CA PHE A 67 3.44 -19.95 -26.58
C PHE A 67 3.17 -21.42 -26.32
N ILE A 68 2.22 -21.71 -25.44
CA ILE A 68 1.91 -23.07 -25.01
C ILE A 68 0.39 -23.25 -25.02
N SER A 69 -0.09 -24.24 -25.76
CA SER A 69 -1.50 -24.60 -25.83
C SER A 69 -1.68 -26.12 -25.71
N ARG A 70 -2.93 -26.60 -25.81
CA ARG A 70 -3.20 -28.05 -25.84
C ARG A 70 -2.70 -28.73 -27.11
N SER A 71 -2.59 -27.99 -28.22
CA SER A 71 -2.34 -28.55 -29.55
C SER A 71 -1.03 -28.11 -30.19
N GLU A 72 -0.40 -27.07 -29.64
CA GLU A 72 0.78 -26.45 -30.22
C GLU A 72 1.60 -25.73 -29.17
N ASN A 73 2.91 -25.89 -29.30
CA ASN A 73 3.92 -25.20 -28.51
C ASN A 73 4.92 -24.56 -29.47
N SER A 74 5.26 -23.29 -29.24
CA SER A 74 6.33 -22.62 -29.97
C SER A 74 7.18 -21.79 -29.00
N SER A 75 8.45 -21.62 -29.31
CA SER A 75 9.35 -20.82 -28.48
C SER A 75 10.39 -20.11 -29.31
N TYR A 76 10.73 -18.88 -28.92
CA TYR A 76 11.64 -18.02 -29.65
C TYR A 76 12.64 -17.38 -28.68
N ASN A 77 13.93 -17.58 -28.92
CA ASN A 77 14.98 -16.92 -28.14
C ASN A 77 14.89 -15.41 -28.34
N TYR A 78 15.13 -14.62 -27.30
CA TYR A 78 15.03 -13.15 -27.38
C TYR A 78 15.92 -12.54 -28.48
N SER A 79 17.09 -13.11 -28.72
CA SER A 79 18.01 -12.68 -29.78
C SER A 79 17.48 -12.87 -31.21
N SER A 80 16.44 -13.68 -31.39
CA SER A 80 15.84 -13.96 -32.70
C SER A 80 14.62 -13.08 -33.00
N ILE A 81 14.18 -12.28 -32.03
CA ILE A 81 12.97 -11.47 -32.11
C ILE A 81 13.30 -10.09 -32.67
N THR A 82 12.57 -9.67 -33.69
CA THR A 82 12.65 -8.32 -34.28
C THR A 82 11.26 -7.74 -34.52
N ASN A 83 11.17 -6.44 -34.84
CA ASN A 83 9.93 -5.76 -35.23
C ASN A 83 8.77 -5.95 -34.22
N ILE A 84 9.06 -5.81 -32.92
CA ILE A 84 8.04 -5.92 -31.88
C ILE A 84 7.09 -4.73 -31.97
N ARG A 85 5.80 -5.01 -31.99
CA ARG A 85 4.73 -4.03 -31.92
C ARG A 85 3.67 -4.48 -30.93
N ILE A 86 3.36 -3.61 -29.98
CA ILE A 86 2.23 -3.73 -29.06
C ILE A 86 1.23 -2.65 -29.47
N ALA A 87 -0.01 -3.03 -29.73
CA ALA A 87 -1.08 -2.12 -30.14
C ALA A 87 -2.40 -2.55 -29.48
N GLU A 88 -3.32 -1.61 -29.30
CA GLU A 88 -4.69 -1.96 -28.90
C GLU A 88 -5.30 -2.89 -29.95
N ASP A 89 -6.11 -3.85 -29.53
CA ASP A 89 -6.87 -4.62 -30.50
C ASP A 89 -7.87 -3.69 -31.22
N GLY A 90 -7.87 -3.76 -32.54
CA GLY A 90 -8.77 -2.96 -33.36
C GLY A 90 -10.25 -3.36 -33.21
N LYS A 91 -10.52 -4.56 -32.70
CA LYS A 91 -11.86 -5.08 -32.41
C LYS A 91 -12.31 -4.76 -30.98
N ASP A 92 -11.41 -4.85 -30.00
CA ASP A 92 -11.68 -4.53 -28.59
C ASP A 92 -10.60 -3.63 -27.99
N LYS A 93 -11.01 -2.42 -27.57
CA LYS A 93 -10.12 -1.45 -26.92
C LYS A 93 -9.66 -1.88 -25.54
N HIS A 94 -10.23 -2.93 -24.96
CA HIS A 94 -9.84 -3.49 -23.67
C HIS A 94 -8.77 -4.58 -23.78
N GLU A 95 -8.30 -4.86 -24.99
CA GLU A 95 -7.32 -5.91 -25.27
C GLU A 95 -6.09 -5.35 -25.97
N TRP A 96 -4.98 -6.05 -25.78
CA TRP A 96 -3.71 -5.80 -26.42
C TRP A 96 -3.45 -6.85 -27.49
N LYS A 97 -2.78 -6.40 -28.55
CA LYS A 97 -2.24 -7.22 -29.62
C LYS A 97 -0.72 -7.07 -29.65
N LEU A 98 -0.02 -8.19 -29.55
CA LEU A 98 1.42 -8.31 -29.68
C LEU A 98 1.77 -8.94 -31.04
N SER A 99 2.65 -8.29 -31.79
CA SER A 99 3.21 -8.86 -33.01
C SER A 99 4.72 -8.72 -33.02
N PHE A 100 5.42 -9.73 -33.54
CA PHE A 100 6.86 -9.72 -33.69
C PHE A 100 7.31 -10.67 -34.79
N SER A 101 8.50 -10.42 -35.35
CA SER A 101 9.12 -11.31 -36.32
C SER A 101 10.11 -12.24 -35.62
N ALA A 102 10.01 -13.55 -35.89
CA ALA A 102 10.97 -14.54 -35.42
C ALA A 102 11.10 -15.68 -36.45
N GLY A 103 12.32 -16.13 -36.72
CA GLY A 103 12.58 -17.21 -37.69
C GLY A 103 12.03 -16.93 -39.10
N GLY A 104 12.03 -15.66 -39.54
CA GLY A 104 11.49 -15.24 -40.84
C GLY A 104 9.96 -15.27 -40.94
N ARG A 105 9.24 -15.41 -39.82
CA ARG A 105 7.78 -15.42 -39.76
C ARG A 105 7.28 -14.28 -38.88
N LEU A 106 6.14 -13.70 -39.28
CA LEU A 106 5.37 -12.81 -38.42
C LEU A 106 4.55 -13.65 -37.45
N ILE A 107 4.77 -13.45 -36.16
CA ILE A 107 3.99 -14.02 -35.06
C ILE A 107 3.03 -12.94 -34.57
N VAL A 108 1.77 -13.32 -34.38
CA VAL A 108 0.71 -12.42 -33.93
C VAL A 108 -0.01 -13.12 -32.78
N VAL A 109 -0.09 -12.42 -31.66
CA VAL A 109 -0.77 -12.82 -30.44
C VAL A 109 -1.77 -11.74 -30.08
N ASP A 110 -3.03 -12.10 -29.88
CA ASP A 110 -4.15 -11.22 -29.56
C ASP A 110 -4.96 -11.73 -28.36
N ASP A 111 -6.08 -11.08 -28.08
CA ASP A 111 -6.96 -11.31 -26.92
C ASP A 111 -6.22 -11.23 -25.58
N ILE A 112 -5.21 -10.35 -25.52
CA ILE A 112 -4.43 -10.14 -24.30
C ILE A 112 -5.13 -9.09 -23.45
N SER A 113 -5.72 -9.48 -22.32
CA SER A 113 -6.41 -8.54 -21.43
C SER A 113 -5.50 -7.43 -20.90
N LYS A 114 -6.03 -6.20 -20.82
CA LYS A 114 -5.36 -5.05 -20.19
C LYS A 114 -5.41 -5.14 -18.66
N ASN A 115 -4.26 -5.37 -18.01
CA ASN A 115 -4.11 -5.37 -16.56
C ASN A 115 -2.61 -5.29 -16.15
N ASP A 116 -2.36 -5.17 -14.83
CA ASP A 116 -1.00 -5.10 -14.26
C ASP A 116 -0.11 -6.30 -14.64
N ASP A 117 -0.66 -7.50 -14.87
CA ASP A 117 0.16 -8.67 -15.27
C ASP A 117 0.66 -8.56 -16.70
N THR A 118 -0.20 -8.09 -17.61
CA THR A 118 0.14 -7.86 -19.01
C THR A 118 1.10 -6.69 -19.15
N ASP A 119 0.92 -5.62 -18.38
CA ASP A 119 1.84 -4.48 -18.42
C ASP A 119 3.24 -4.88 -17.90
N GLU A 120 3.30 -5.70 -16.85
CA GLU A 120 4.57 -6.28 -16.39
C GLU A 120 5.18 -7.20 -17.46
N PHE A 121 4.36 -8.02 -18.12
CA PHE A 121 4.80 -8.89 -19.21
C PHE A 121 5.48 -8.07 -20.33
N PHE A 122 4.86 -6.99 -20.78
CA PHE A 122 5.44 -6.15 -21.83
C PHE A 122 6.69 -5.41 -21.38
N PHE A 123 6.74 -4.96 -20.13
CA PHE A 123 7.96 -4.39 -19.55
C PHE A 123 9.11 -5.40 -19.60
N ILE A 124 8.88 -6.64 -19.15
CA ILE A 124 9.90 -7.71 -19.16
C ILE A 124 10.33 -8.03 -20.59
N LEU A 125 9.39 -8.17 -21.53
CA LEU A 125 9.68 -8.49 -22.93
C LEU A 125 10.59 -7.42 -23.55
N ASN A 126 10.29 -6.14 -23.35
CA ASN A 126 11.10 -5.04 -23.86
C ASN A 126 12.53 -5.07 -23.27
N GLN A 127 12.65 -5.30 -21.96
CA GLN A 127 13.95 -5.42 -21.29
C GLN A 127 14.79 -6.60 -21.83
N LYS A 128 14.15 -7.75 -22.06
CA LYS A 128 14.80 -8.98 -22.54
C LYS A 128 15.19 -8.92 -24.01
N VAL A 129 14.42 -8.27 -24.85
CA VAL A 129 14.75 -8.13 -26.29
C VAL A 129 15.94 -7.17 -26.47
N GLN A 130 16.00 -6.10 -25.68
CA GLN A 130 17.14 -5.18 -25.69
C GLN A 130 18.43 -5.84 -25.16
N ASN A 131 18.32 -6.66 -24.12
CA ASN A 131 19.44 -7.42 -23.58
C ASN A 131 18.97 -8.79 -23.07
N PRO A 132 19.14 -9.87 -23.87
CA PRO A 132 18.70 -11.22 -23.51
C PRO A 132 19.26 -11.72 -22.17
N ASN A 133 20.49 -11.31 -21.83
CA ASN A 133 21.20 -11.71 -20.62
C ASN A 133 20.83 -10.87 -19.39
N ARG A 134 19.97 -9.85 -19.54
CA ARG A 134 19.55 -9.00 -18.43
C ARG A 134 18.83 -9.83 -17.37
N ARG A 135 19.31 -9.73 -16.13
CA ARG A 135 18.62 -10.33 -14.97
C ARG A 135 17.47 -9.42 -14.56
N ILE A 136 16.30 -10.01 -14.36
CA ILE A 136 15.08 -9.28 -14.03
C ILE A 136 14.40 -9.98 -12.85
N GLU A 137 14.04 -9.22 -11.84
CA GLU A 137 13.25 -9.66 -10.69
C GLU A 137 11.80 -9.19 -10.87
N THR A 138 10.85 -10.12 -10.79
CA THR A 138 9.45 -9.92 -11.16
C THR A 138 8.50 -10.37 -10.06
N THR A 139 7.21 -10.08 -10.22
CA THR A 139 6.17 -10.61 -9.31
C THR A 139 6.07 -12.15 -9.28
N VAL A 140 6.62 -12.84 -10.27
CA VAL A 140 6.66 -14.31 -10.31
C VAL A 140 7.90 -14.87 -9.63
N THR A 141 9.04 -14.18 -9.75
CA THR A 141 10.31 -14.68 -9.23
C THR A 141 10.59 -14.25 -7.80
N HIS A 142 10.04 -13.11 -7.37
CA HIS A 142 10.26 -12.58 -6.03
C HIS A 142 9.48 -13.39 -5.00
N ASP A 143 10.13 -13.68 -3.88
CA ASP A 143 9.47 -14.27 -2.72
C ASP A 143 8.97 -13.15 -1.78
N PHE A 144 7.64 -13.05 -1.67
CA PHE A 144 6.96 -12.05 -0.86
C PHE A 144 7.08 -12.28 0.66
N SER A 145 7.76 -13.35 1.09
CA SER A 145 8.12 -13.56 2.51
C SER A 145 9.07 -12.49 3.03
N TYR A 146 9.88 -11.87 2.14
CA TYR A 146 10.80 -10.80 2.47
C TYR A 146 10.49 -9.50 1.70
N PHE A 147 10.90 -8.37 2.26
CA PHE A 147 10.61 -7.01 1.81
C PHE A 147 11.75 -6.43 0.97
N LEU A 148 11.45 -5.77 -0.14
CA LEU A 148 12.47 -5.08 -0.94
C LEU A 148 12.86 -3.75 -0.29
N HIS A 149 13.58 -3.82 0.83
CA HIS A 149 14.12 -2.65 1.53
C HIS A 149 15.34 -2.05 0.82
N ALA A 150 15.72 -0.82 1.20
CA ALA A 150 16.79 -0.03 0.57
C ALA A 150 18.09 -0.84 0.30
N GLY A 151 18.60 -1.53 1.33
CA GLY A 151 19.81 -2.35 1.20
C GLY A 151 19.71 -3.46 0.13
N ARG A 152 18.59 -4.17 0.06
CA ARG A 152 18.36 -5.22 -0.94
C ARG A 152 18.20 -4.65 -2.35
N LEU A 153 17.54 -3.50 -2.47
CA LEU A 153 17.45 -2.76 -3.74
C LEU A 153 18.84 -2.35 -4.23
N GLU A 154 19.71 -1.90 -3.33
CA GLU A 154 21.10 -1.54 -3.65
C GLU A 154 21.94 -2.76 -4.05
N GLU A 155 21.75 -3.92 -3.42
CA GLU A 155 22.38 -5.18 -3.84
C GLU A 155 21.96 -5.58 -5.26
N PHE A 156 20.67 -5.50 -5.58
CA PHE A 156 20.18 -5.76 -6.93
C PHE A 156 20.74 -4.76 -7.95
N ARG A 157 20.84 -3.48 -7.58
CA ARG A 157 21.49 -2.46 -8.42
C ARG A 157 22.95 -2.81 -8.71
N LYS A 158 23.72 -3.19 -7.69
CA LYS A 158 25.12 -3.62 -7.84
C LYS A 158 25.27 -4.86 -8.72
N GLN A 159 24.29 -5.76 -8.67
CA GLN A 159 24.24 -6.95 -9.53
C GLN A 159 23.65 -6.69 -10.92
N ASN A 160 23.33 -5.43 -11.26
CA ASN A 160 22.67 -5.04 -12.51
C ASN A 160 21.36 -5.83 -12.77
N VAL A 161 20.63 -6.13 -11.69
CA VAL A 161 19.31 -6.76 -11.73
C VAL A 161 18.26 -5.65 -11.87
N VAL A 162 17.41 -5.77 -12.90
CA VAL A 162 16.27 -4.87 -13.08
C VAL A 162 15.08 -5.38 -12.28
N ILE A 163 14.47 -4.51 -11.49
CA ILE A 163 13.26 -4.83 -10.73
C ILE A 163 12.09 -4.24 -11.50
N THR A 164 11.02 -5.02 -11.71
CA THR A 164 9.84 -4.48 -12.40
C THR A 164 9.14 -3.43 -11.52
N PRO A 165 8.61 -2.34 -12.10
CA PRO A 165 7.80 -1.37 -11.33
C PRO A 165 6.60 -2.02 -10.64
N PHE A 166 6.02 -3.05 -11.26
CA PHE A 166 4.90 -3.83 -10.74
C PHE A 166 5.27 -4.63 -9.50
N LEU A 167 6.46 -5.23 -9.48
CA LEU A 167 7.00 -5.88 -8.28
C LEU A 167 7.16 -4.86 -7.14
N LEU A 168 7.78 -3.71 -7.40
CA LEU A 168 7.94 -2.66 -6.37
C LEU A 168 6.60 -2.16 -5.83
N LYS A 169 5.62 -1.94 -6.72
CA LYS A 169 4.26 -1.56 -6.36
C LYS A 169 3.59 -2.62 -5.48
N ARG A 170 3.69 -3.90 -5.86
CA ARG A 170 3.05 -5.01 -5.14
C ARG A 170 3.73 -5.34 -3.81
N ASP A 171 5.04 -5.17 -3.73
CA ASP A 171 5.81 -5.40 -2.50
C ASP A 171 5.54 -4.30 -1.45
N ASN A 172 5.08 -3.12 -1.86
CA ASN A 172 4.70 -2.04 -0.96
C ASN A 172 3.32 -2.30 -0.32
N GLN A 173 3.30 -2.74 0.94
CA GLN A 173 2.07 -3.01 1.70
C GLN A 173 1.68 -1.87 2.65
N GLY A 174 2.27 -0.68 2.46
CA GLY A 174 2.10 0.48 3.33
C GLY A 174 3.10 0.51 4.49
N SER A 175 3.21 1.68 5.11
CA SER A 175 4.27 1.99 6.09
C SER A 175 4.33 0.97 7.24
N ASN A 176 3.16 0.61 7.78
CA ASN A 176 3.04 -0.30 8.91
C ASN A 176 3.54 -1.71 8.59
N ALA A 177 3.01 -2.32 7.53
CA ALA A 177 3.38 -3.68 7.14
C ALA A 177 4.85 -3.75 6.70
N ASN A 178 5.32 -2.76 5.95
CA ASN A 178 6.69 -2.76 5.46
C ASN A 178 7.73 -2.56 6.58
N GLY A 179 7.47 -1.64 7.52
CA GLY A 179 8.31 -1.45 8.69
C GLY A 179 8.44 -2.71 9.53
N LEU A 180 7.31 -3.40 9.79
CA LEU A 180 7.31 -4.68 10.50
C LEU A 180 8.08 -5.78 9.75
N ARG A 181 7.91 -5.89 8.42
CA ARG A 181 8.65 -6.88 7.61
C ARG A 181 10.16 -6.61 7.65
N LEU A 182 10.57 -5.35 7.47
CA LEU A 182 11.97 -4.95 7.55
C LEU A 182 12.58 -5.27 8.92
N LEU A 183 11.89 -4.91 10.01
CA LEU A 183 12.42 -5.10 11.35
C LEU A 183 12.51 -6.59 11.74
N LYS A 184 11.57 -7.42 11.27
CA LYS A 184 11.66 -8.89 11.42
C LYS A 184 12.88 -9.46 10.71
N GLU A 185 13.21 -8.96 9.51
CA GLU A 185 14.41 -9.38 8.79
C GLU A 185 15.71 -8.89 9.46
N LYS A 186 15.71 -7.65 9.95
CA LYS A 186 16.87 -7.04 10.61
C LYS A 186 17.14 -7.67 11.99
N HIS A 187 16.10 -8.10 12.69
CA HIS A 187 16.17 -8.77 13.99
C HIS A 187 15.47 -10.14 13.91
N PRO A 188 16.10 -11.16 13.30
CA PRO A 188 15.49 -12.48 13.15
C PRO A 188 15.20 -13.17 14.49
N ASN A 189 15.88 -12.76 15.56
CA ASN A 189 15.71 -13.25 16.92
C ASN A 189 14.89 -12.28 17.80
N ALA A 190 14.23 -11.29 17.22
CA ALA A 190 13.38 -10.38 17.97
C ALA A 190 12.32 -11.17 18.74
N LEU A 191 12.30 -10.96 20.06
CA LEU A 191 11.27 -11.51 20.94
C LEU A 191 9.98 -10.71 20.82
N PHE A 192 10.09 -9.43 20.43
CA PHE A 192 8.97 -8.52 20.36
C PHE A 192 9.23 -7.40 19.36
N ILE A 193 8.22 -7.10 18.55
CA ILE A 193 8.22 -5.93 17.65
C ILE A 193 6.83 -5.30 17.72
N VAL A 194 6.75 -4.03 18.12
CA VAL A 194 5.49 -3.30 18.25
C VAL A 194 5.63 -1.88 17.72
N GLN A 195 4.51 -1.27 17.35
CA GLN A 195 4.47 0.16 17.07
C GLN A 195 4.55 0.98 18.35
N GLY A 196 5.46 1.95 18.35
CA GLY A 196 5.66 2.82 19.49
C GLY A 196 6.73 3.88 19.23
N ASN A 197 6.74 4.88 20.10
CA ASN A 197 7.66 5.99 20.04
C ASN A 197 8.35 6.20 21.38
N PHE A 198 9.43 6.96 21.34
CA PHE A 198 10.09 7.49 22.52
C PHE A 198 9.92 9.00 22.55
N LYS A 199 9.54 9.54 23.70
CA LYS A 199 9.33 10.97 23.90
C LYS A 199 10.31 11.50 24.94
N LYS A 200 11.22 12.36 24.48
CA LYS A 200 12.03 13.23 25.34
C LYS A 200 11.39 14.62 25.40
N ASP A 201 11.59 15.42 24.36
CA ASP A 201 10.92 16.71 24.15
C ASP A 201 9.77 16.58 23.14
N LYS A 202 10.05 15.88 22.03
CA LYS A 202 9.10 15.49 20.99
C LYS A 202 9.07 13.96 20.89
N ALA A 203 7.97 13.43 20.38
CA ALA A 203 7.82 12.00 20.15
C ALA A 203 8.54 11.62 18.85
N GLU A 204 9.38 10.59 18.91
CA GLU A 204 10.21 10.12 17.81
C GLU A 204 10.16 8.59 17.72
N GLY A 205 10.35 8.08 16.50
CA GLY A 205 10.29 6.66 16.21
C GLY A 205 8.87 6.14 15.99
N ASP A 206 8.81 4.99 15.33
CA ASP A 206 7.59 4.33 14.89
C ASP A 206 7.48 2.91 15.44
N TYR A 207 8.62 2.28 15.75
CA TYR A 207 8.69 0.90 16.21
C TYR A 207 9.64 0.71 17.38
N ILE A 208 9.25 -0.23 18.24
CA ILE A 208 10.05 -0.76 19.33
C ILE A 208 10.37 -2.20 19.01
N VAL A 209 11.65 -2.56 19.07
CA VAL A 209 12.13 -3.93 18.91
C VAL A 209 12.81 -4.36 20.20
N VAL A 210 12.51 -5.58 20.67
CA VAL A 210 13.18 -6.19 21.83
C VAL A 210 13.79 -7.51 21.41
N ASP A 211 15.09 -7.65 21.64
CA ASP A 211 15.84 -8.89 21.57
C ASP A 211 16.66 -9.11 22.86
N ASP A 212 17.97 -8.89 22.82
CA ASP A 212 18.85 -8.72 23.97
C ASP A 212 18.95 -7.26 24.41
N LEU A 213 18.59 -6.32 23.52
CA LEU A 213 18.45 -4.90 23.78
C LEU A 213 17.04 -4.43 23.43
N VAL A 214 16.73 -3.19 23.82
CA VAL A 214 15.53 -2.48 23.37
C VAL A 214 15.93 -1.41 22.38
N TYR A 215 15.32 -1.39 21.20
CA TYR A 215 15.60 -0.42 20.15
C TYR A 215 14.37 0.42 19.81
N ILE A 216 14.61 1.66 19.39
CA ILE A 216 13.62 2.48 18.69
C ILE A 216 14.07 2.73 17.26
N TYR A 217 13.18 2.41 16.33
CA TYR A 217 13.36 2.65 14.92
C TYR A 217 12.37 3.68 14.41
N LYS A 218 12.85 4.58 13.56
CA LYS A 218 12.03 5.40 12.67
C LYS A 218 12.06 4.77 11.28
N TYR A 219 10.89 4.59 10.67
CA TYR A 219 10.77 3.95 9.37
C TYR A 219 10.30 4.95 8.31
N ASP A 220 11.07 5.05 7.23
CA ASP A 220 10.68 5.80 6.04
C ASP A 220 10.21 4.83 4.96
N ASN A 221 8.94 4.92 4.56
CA ASN A 221 8.37 4.04 3.56
C ASN A 221 8.78 4.37 2.12
N ASN A 222 9.13 5.62 1.84
CA ASN A 222 9.58 6.07 0.53
C ASN A 222 11.02 5.60 0.29
N GLU A 223 11.87 5.78 1.30
CA GLU A 223 13.24 5.28 1.28
C GLU A 223 13.33 3.78 1.55
N ARG A 224 12.27 3.17 2.10
CA ARG A 224 12.20 1.75 2.49
C ARG A 224 13.33 1.38 3.44
N PHE A 225 13.56 2.26 4.42
CA PHE A 225 14.69 2.19 5.35
C PHE A 225 14.22 2.41 6.79
N ALA A 226 14.90 1.76 7.73
CA ALA A 226 14.66 1.91 9.17
C ALA A 226 15.91 2.46 9.86
N GLU A 227 15.82 3.71 10.28
CA GLU A 227 16.83 4.44 11.04
C GLU A 227 16.76 4.03 12.52
N LEU A 228 17.87 3.59 13.09
CA LEU A 228 17.98 3.32 14.52
C LEU A 228 18.16 4.65 15.26
N LEU A 229 17.21 5.02 16.12
CA LEU A 229 17.28 6.25 16.90
C LEU A 229 17.89 6.03 18.29
N TYR A 230 17.46 4.97 18.97
CA TYR A 230 17.84 4.72 20.37
C TYR A 230 18.07 3.23 20.62
N THR A 231 18.97 2.94 21.56
CA THR A 231 19.23 1.58 22.05
C THR A 231 19.43 1.61 23.56
N TRP A 232 18.86 0.63 24.25
CA TRP A 232 19.03 0.46 25.69
C TRP A 232 19.30 -1.00 26.04
N ALA A 233 20.19 -1.20 27.02
CA ALA A 233 20.27 -2.48 27.71
C ALA A 233 19.00 -2.71 28.52
N ILE A 234 18.63 -3.98 28.72
CA ILE A 234 17.50 -4.37 29.57
C ILE A 234 17.61 -3.76 30.98
N GLY A 235 18.84 -3.64 31.51
CA GLY A 235 19.10 -3.01 32.80
C GLY A 235 18.70 -1.53 32.91
N ALA A 236 18.55 -0.82 31.79
CA ALA A 236 18.05 0.56 31.79
C ALA A 236 16.57 0.66 32.24
N PHE A 237 15.87 -0.46 32.26
CA PHE A 237 14.49 -0.57 32.73
C PHE A 237 14.41 -0.96 34.21
N ASN A 238 15.53 -1.01 34.92
CA ASN A 238 15.54 -1.29 36.35
C ASN A 238 14.98 -0.12 37.16
N GLY A 239 14.02 -0.40 38.04
CA GLY A 239 13.34 0.59 38.89
C GLY A 239 12.33 1.46 38.16
N VAL A 240 12.09 1.25 36.86
CA VAL A 240 11.15 2.08 36.08
C VAL A 240 9.70 1.82 36.46
N THR A 241 8.83 2.76 36.11
CA THR A 241 7.38 2.59 36.27
C THR A 241 6.73 2.27 34.93
N VAL A 242 5.99 1.16 34.90
CA VAL A 242 5.16 0.74 33.76
C VAL A 242 3.70 1.11 34.04
N ASP A 243 3.11 1.92 33.17
CA ASP A 243 1.73 2.41 33.29
C ASP A 243 0.86 1.91 32.14
N TYR A 244 -0.11 1.05 32.48
CA TYR A 244 -1.07 0.48 31.53
C TYR A 244 -2.32 1.35 31.40
N PHE A 245 -2.51 1.94 30.23
CA PHE A 245 -3.76 2.59 29.82
C PHE A 245 -4.63 1.62 29.01
N ALA A 246 -5.88 2.01 28.74
CA ALA A 246 -6.80 1.18 27.96
C ALA A 246 -6.32 0.94 26.51
N LEU A 247 -5.59 1.89 25.92
CA LEU A 247 -5.19 1.89 24.51
C LEU A 247 -3.68 2.09 24.28
N LYS A 248 -2.89 2.10 25.36
CA LYS A 248 -1.43 2.25 25.28
C LYS A 248 -0.74 1.85 26.57
N THR A 249 0.57 1.65 26.49
CA THR A 249 1.44 1.48 27.64
C THR A 249 2.49 2.57 27.61
N VAL A 250 2.81 3.11 28.79
CA VAL A 250 3.86 4.10 28.97
C VAL A 250 4.88 3.57 29.95
N VAL A 251 6.16 3.62 29.58
CA VAL A 251 7.28 3.23 30.43
C VAL A 251 8.20 4.42 30.60
N ALA A 252 8.27 4.95 31.82
CA ALA A 252 9.11 6.11 32.13
C ALA A 252 10.54 5.63 32.37
N ILE A 253 11.44 5.94 31.45
CA ILE A 253 12.86 5.60 31.53
C ILE A 253 13.69 6.87 31.76
N GLU A 254 14.98 6.71 32.06
CA GLU A 254 15.86 7.86 32.22
C GLU A 254 15.91 8.68 30.91
N GLY A 255 15.54 9.96 30.99
CA GLY A 255 15.56 10.87 29.85
C GLY A 255 14.30 10.89 28.98
N GLY A 256 13.25 10.11 29.28
CA GLY A 256 11.98 10.22 28.55
C GLY A 256 10.96 9.12 28.83
N GLU A 257 9.93 9.06 27.98
CA GLU A 257 8.84 8.08 28.07
C GLU A 257 8.75 7.24 26.80
N LEU A 258 8.77 5.92 26.97
CA LEU A 258 8.48 4.96 25.92
C LEU A 258 6.97 4.74 25.84
N THR A 259 6.36 4.91 24.67
CA THR A 259 4.92 4.73 24.46
C THR A 259 4.63 3.76 23.33
N PHE A 260 3.75 2.80 23.55
CA PHE A 260 3.33 1.86 22.50
C PHE A 260 1.85 1.49 22.64
N ASN A 261 1.20 1.25 21.49
CA ASN A 261 -0.27 1.28 21.35
C ASN A 261 -0.95 -0.05 21.74
N SER A 262 -0.21 -1.14 21.78
CA SER A 262 -0.73 -2.47 22.09
C SER A 262 0.32 -3.31 22.80
N ASN A 263 -0.06 -4.47 23.33
CA ASN A 263 0.88 -5.48 23.84
C ASN A 263 1.81 -4.99 24.98
N GLY A 264 1.34 -3.99 25.73
CA GLY A 264 1.95 -3.49 26.98
C GLY A 264 2.50 -4.55 27.90
N LYS A 265 1.62 -5.50 28.20
CA LYS A 265 1.87 -6.55 29.16
C LYS A 265 2.95 -7.52 28.69
N GLU A 266 2.92 -7.90 27.41
CA GLU A 266 3.90 -8.78 26.79
C GLU A 266 5.31 -8.17 26.87
N PHE A 267 5.44 -6.88 26.56
CA PHE A 267 6.70 -6.16 26.74
C PHE A 267 7.22 -6.20 28.18
N ALA A 268 6.34 -5.95 29.16
CA ALA A 268 6.72 -5.98 30.57
C ALA A 268 7.09 -7.39 31.05
N ASP A 269 6.33 -8.40 30.63
CA ASP A 269 6.59 -9.81 30.95
C ASP A 269 7.96 -10.22 30.38
N LEU A 270 8.30 -9.80 29.16
CA LEU A 270 9.61 -10.03 28.53
C LEU A 270 10.76 -9.33 29.26
N LEU A 271 10.58 -8.07 29.68
CA LEU A 271 11.58 -7.38 30.48
C LEU A 271 11.84 -8.10 31.81
N ALA A 272 10.79 -8.58 32.47
CA ALA A 272 10.91 -9.33 33.71
C ALA A 272 11.63 -10.68 33.51
N GLU A 273 11.29 -11.41 32.44
CA GLU A 273 11.97 -12.66 32.06
C GLU A 273 13.47 -12.42 31.81
N LYS A 274 13.84 -11.30 31.18
CA LYS A 274 15.22 -10.88 30.96
C LYS A 274 15.89 -10.27 32.20
N GLY A 275 15.24 -10.31 33.37
CA GLY A 275 15.82 -9.93 34.66
C GLY A 275 15.71 -8.45 35.02
N ALA A 276 14.95 -7.64 34.27
CA ALA A 276 14.64 -6.28 34.69
C ALA A 276 13.60 -6.28 35.82
N PHE A 277 13.75 -5.39 36.79
CA PHE A 277 12.77 -5.18 37.84
C PHE A 277 12.12 -3.81 37.69
N PHE A 278 10.79 -3.74 37.74
CA PHE A 278 10.03 -2.51 37.54
C PHE A 278 8.77 -2.50 38.39
N THR A 279 8.17 -1.32 38.56
CA THR A 279 6.92 -1.16 39.30
C THR A 279 5.75 -0.96 38.33
N ILE A 280 4.71 -1.77 38.45
CA ILE A 280 3.46 -1.56 37.71
C ILE A 280 2.61 -0.51 38.44
N GLN A 281 2.27 0.58 37.76
CA GLN A 281 1.40 1.61 38.32
C GLN A 281 -0.04 1.08 38.47
N LYS A 282 -0.47 0.84 39.72
CA LYS A 282 -1.83 0.38 40.01
C LYS A 282 -2.82 1.52 39.82
N ARG A 283 -3.72 1.37 38.83
CA ARG A 283 -4.85 2.28 38.57
C ARG A 283 -6.17 1.52 38.67
N LYS A 284 -7.22 2.18 39.18
CA LYS A 284 -8.59 1.65 39.04
C LYS A 284 -8.94 1.56 37.55
N TRP A 285 -9.72 0.57 37.13
CA TRP A 285 -10.00 0.30 35.72
C TRP A 285 -10.51 1.54 34.95
N HIS A 286 -11.43 2.30 35.55
CA HIS A 286 -11.96 3.54 34.96
C HIS A 286 -10.89 4.63 34.77
N GLN A 287 -9.80 4.64 35.55
CA GLN A 287 -8.73 5.65 35.43
C GLN A 287 -7.76 5.34 34.28
N LYS A 288 -7.91 4.17 33.65
CA LYS A 288 -7.17 3.77 32.43
C LYS A 288 -7.82 4.32 31.15
N ILE A 289 -9.07 4.80 31.23
CA ILE A 289 -9.87 5.30 30.10
C ILE A 289 -9.69 6.82 29.99
N LEU A 290 -9.55 7.31 28.75
CA LEU A 290 -9.44 8.74 28.47
C LEU A 290 -10.71 9.48 28.94
N GLY A 291 -10.56 10.66 29.56
CA GLY A 291 -11.67 11.45 30.12
C GLY A 291 -12.13 11.06 31.53
N PHE A 292 -11.94 9.81 31.96
CA PHE A 292 -12.22 9.37 33.34
C PHE A 292 -11.04 9.56 34.31
N ARG A 293 -9.85 9.90 33.78
CA ARG A 293 -8.59 10.03 34.51
C ARG A 293 -8.60 11.08 35.63
N SER A 294 -9.14 12.28 35.39
CA SER A 294 -9.00 13.40 36.33
C SER A 294 -10.02 13.42 37.47
N GLY A 295 -10.95 12.47 37.52
CA GLY A 295 -12.04 12.45 38.52
C GLY A 295 -13.12 13.52 38.33
N LYS A 296 -12.82 14.64 37.65
CA LYS A 296 -13.73 15.75 37.34
C LYS A 296 -14.98 15.29 36.58
N LEU A 297 -16.15 15.64 37.10
CA LEU A 297 -17.47 15.21 36.61
C LEU A 297 -17.69 15.54 35.12
N TRP A 298 -17.41 16.78 34.69
CA TRP A 298 -17.63 17.18 33.29
C TRP A 298 -16.84 16.34 32.27
N LYS A 299 -15.58 15.97 32.58
CA LYS A 299 -14.77 15.10 31.70
C LYS A 299 -15.30 13.67 31.65
N LYS A 300 -15.87 13.18 32.77
CA LYS A 300 -16.55 11.88 32.81
C LYS A 300 -17.84 11.91 31.98
N SER A 301 -18.64 12.98 32.08
CA SER A 301 -19.89 13.11 31.32
C SER A 301 -19.62 13.15 29.82
N VAL A 302 -18.65 13.96 29.36
CA VAL A 302 -18.26 14.02 27.94
C VAL A 302 -17.75 12.66 27.47
N ALA A 303 -16.86 12.02 28.21
CA ALA A 303 -16.34 10.71 27.85
C ALA A 303 -17.43 9.63 27.81
N SER A 304 -18.32 9.58 28.81
CA SER A 304 -19.45 8.65 28.82
C SER A 304 -20.30 8.80 27.56
N VAL A 305 -20.71 10.02 27.19
CA VAL A 305 -21.53 10.26 25.99
C VAL A 305 -20.79 9.84 24.72
N SER A 306 -19.49 10.18 24.59
CA SER A 306 -18.69 9.80 23.42
C SER A 306 -18.53 8.28 23.28
N TYR A 307 -18.24 7.56 24.37
CA TYR A 307 -18.11 6.10 24.31
C TYR A 307 -19.45 5.40 24.07
N LEU A 308 -20.55 5.94 24.60
CA LEU A 308 -21.90 5.41 24.37
C LEU A 308 -22.30 5.60 22.90
N LEU A 309 -21.93 6.72 22.29
CA LEU A 309 -22.12 6.98 20.87
C LEU A 309 -21.28 6.03 19.98
N ILE A 310 -20.00 5.81 20.32
CA ILE A 310 -19.13 4.84 19.61
C ILE A 310 -19.68 3.41 19.73
N LEU A 311 -20.14 3.02 20.92
CA LEU A 311 -20.77 1.72 21.15
C LEU A 311 -22.02 1.54 20.30
N PHE A 312 -22.89 2.56 20.24
CA PHE A 312 -24.09 2.52 19.40
C PHE A 312 -23.76 2.42 17.91
N ILE A 313 -22.75 3.15 17.43
CA ILE A 313 -22.28 3.05 16.03
C ILE A 313 -21.74 1.64 15.75
N GLY A 314 -20.90 1.10 16.64
CA GLY A 314 -20.34 -0.24 16.48
C GLY A 314 -21.40 -1.34 16.53
N MET A 315 -22.40 -1.20 17.41
CA MET A 315 -23.51 -2.15 17.55
C MET A 315 -24.45 -2.10 16.34
N ALA A 316 -24.67 -0.92 15.76
CA ALA A 316 -25.41 -0.77 14.51
C ALA A 316 -24.68 -1.41 13.31
N MET A 317 -23.33 -1.41 13.29
CA MET A 317 -22.56 -2.09 12.24
C MET A 317 -22.56 -3.63 12.39
N ILE A 318 -22.69 -4.16 13.61
CA ILE A 318 -22.64 -5.62 13.88
C ILE A 318 -24.01 -6.28 13.73
N PHE A 319 -25.08 -5.58 14.15
CA PHE A 319 -26.45 -6.10 14.13
C PHE A 319 -27.35 -5.44 13.08
N GLY A 320 -26.76 -4.66 12.16
CA GLY A 320 -27.48 -3.89 11.15
C GLY A 320 -27.91 -4.68 9.91
N ASP A 321 -27.45 -5.92 9.74
CA ASP A 321 -27.80 -6.79 8.62
C ASP A 321 -28.55 -8.05 9.12
N GLU A 322 -29.82 -7.90 9.50
CA GLU A 322 -30.79 -8.99 9.35
C GLU A 322 -31.89 -8.49 8.41
N ASP A 323 -31.76 -8.85 7.14
CA ASP A 323 -32.74 -8.64 6.08
C ASP A 323 -33.92 -9.59 6.31
N PRO A 324 -35.14 -9.12 6.65
CA PRO A 324 -36.28 -9.98 6.89
C PRO A 324 -37.03 -10.19 5.57
N GLU A 325 -36.41 -10.83 4.58
CA GLU A 325 -37.13 -11.29 3.40
C GLU A 325 -36.89 -12.77 3.13
N ASN A 326 -37.97 -13.53 3.35
CA ASN A 326 -38.45 -14.64 2.51
C ASN A 326 -38.74 -15.94 3.28
N LYS A 327 -39.99 -16.11 3.72
CA LYS A 327 -40.64 -17.42 3.67
C LYS A 327 -42.15 -17.26 3.44
N LYS A 328 -42.51 -17.41 2.16
CA LYS A 328 -43.88 -17.60 1.67
C LYS A 328 -44.49 -18.87 2.25
N ILE A 329 -45.75 -18.77 2.66
CA ILE A 329 -46.63 -19.88 3.03
C ILE A 329 -47.19 -20.53 1.74
N PRO A 330 -47.34 -21.87 1.72
CA PRO A 330 -48.48 -22.47 1.02
C PRO A 330 -49.35 -23.39 1.90
N SER A 331 -50.66 -23.18 1.77
CA SER A 331 -51.84 -24.05 1.99
C SER A 331 -51.64 -25.51 1.53
N GLN A 332 -52.39 -26.56 1.91
CA GLN A 332 -53.64 -26.86 2.64
C GLN A 332 -53.67 -28.41 2.81
N GLU A 333 -54.30 -28.99 3.85
CA GLU A 333 -55.23 -30.16 3.78
C GLU A 333 -55.64 -30.74 5.17
N VAL A 334 -56.88 -30.38 5.56
CA VAL A 334 -58.03 -31.16 6.07
C VAL A 334 -57.88 -32.39 7.02
N ALA A 335 -58.62 -32.28 8.15
CA ALA A 335 -59.34 -33.28 8.97
C ALA A 335 -58.53 -34.37 9.71
N GLU A 336 -58.82 -34.78 10.96
CA GLU A 336 -60.00 -34.66 11.83
C GLU A 336 -59.59 -35.11 13.25
N ALA A 337 -60.18 -34.52 14.30
CA ALA A 337 -60.72 -35.17 15.51
C ALA A 337 -60.55 -34.34 16.81
N ASN A 338 -61.71 -33.94 17.33
CA ASN A 338 -62.08 -33.87 18.75
C ASN A 338 -61.89 -32.58 19.56
N THR A 339 -62.99 -31.83 19.58
CA THR A 339 -63.76 -31.35 20.75
C THR A 339 -63.20 -30.24 21.66
N GLU A 340 -63.92 -29.10 21.61
CA GLU A 340 -64.38 -28.24 22.72
C GLU A 340 -63.39 -27.33 23.48
N ILE A 341 -63.62 -26.00 23.37
CA ILE A 341 -63.69 -24.96 24.44
C ILE A 341 -63.12 -23.57 23.99
N LYS A 342 -63.93 -22.50 24.17
CA LYS A 342 -63.65 -21.03 24.29
C LYS A 342 -63.93 -20.08 23.10
N ASP A 343 -65.16 -19.56 23.07
CA ASP A 343 -65.49 -18.19 22.63
C ASP A 343 -65.37 -17.25 23.85
N ASP A 344 -64.31 -16.42 23.89
CA ASP A 344 -64.22 -15.17 24.70
C ASP A 344 -62.86 -14.44 24.54
N GLN A 345 -61.95 -14.92 23.67
CA GLN A 345 -60.60 -14.35 23.52
C GLN A 345 -60.38 -13.51 22.24
N SER A 346 -61.33 -13.41 21.30
CA SER A 346 -61.08 -12.79 19.99
C SER A 346 -61.06 -11.25 19.99
N ASP A 347 -61.84 -10.60 20.84
CA ASP A 347 -62.09 -9.15 20.71
C ASP A 347 -61.03 -8.29 21.40
N ASN A 348 -60.38 -8.82 22.45
CA ASN A 348 -59.26 -8.14 23.12
C ASN A 348 -57.96 -8.18 22.31
N LEU A 349 -57.73 -9.23 21.51
CA LEU A 349 -56.52 -9.37 20.69
C LEU A 349 -56.49 -8.40 19.50
N ALA A 350 -57.63 -8.08 18.89
CA ALA A 350 -57.71 -7.17 17.75
C ALA A 350 -57.45 -5.69 18.15
N ALA A 351 -57.94 -5.28 19.33
CA ALA A 351 -57.69 -3.94 19.86
C ALA A 351 -56.22 -3.75 20.30
N GLU A 352 -55.62 -4.79 20.88
CA GLU A 352 -54.22 -4.78 21.31
C GLU A 352 -53.24 -4.78 20.12
N GLN A 353 -53.59 -5.46 19.02
CA GLN A 353 -52.78 -5.46 17.80
C GLN A 353 -52.78 -4.09 17.12
N LYS A 354 -53.96 -3.43 17.02
CA LYS A 354 -54.07 -2.10 16.42
C LYS A 354 -53.27 -1.02 17.18
N ALA A 355 -53.24 -1.10 18.51
CA ALA A 355 -52.43 -0.20 19.33
C ALA A 355 -50.91 -0.43 19.14
N LYS A 356 -50.49 -1.69 18.98
CA LYS A 356 -49.09 -2.04 18.69
C LYS A 356 -48.65 -1.58 17.30
N ASP A 357 -49.52 -1.67 16.30
CA ASP A 357 -49.22 -1.24 14.94
C ASP A 357 -49.09 0.30 14.84
N GLU A 358 -49.93 1.04 15.58
CA GLU A 358 -49.90 2.51 15.62
C GLU A 358 -48.67 3.03 16.41
N GLU A 359 -48.26 2.33 17.46
CA GLU A 359 -47.01 2.61 18.18
C GLU A 359 -45.78 2.29 17.34
N ALA A 360 -45.79 1.19 16.59
CA ALA A 360 -44.72 0.82 15.66
C ALA A 360 -44.58 1.86 14.53
N ALA A 361 -45.69 2.36 13.98
CA ALA A 361 -45.67 3.41 12.96
C ALA A 361 -45.08 4.73 13.48
N ARG A 362 -45.39 5.10 14.74
CA ARG A 362 -44.83 6.29 15.39
C ARG A 362 -43.32 6.16 15.63
N LEU A 363 -42.86 5.00 16.09
CA LEU A 363 -41.43 4.72 16.29
C LEU A 363 -40.66 4.70 14.96
N ALA A 364 -41.27 4.20 13.88
CA ALA A 364 -40.67 4.21 12.54
C ALA A 364 -40.54 5.65 11.98
N ALA A 365 -41.53 6.52 12.22
CA ALA A 365 -41.46 7.92 11.83
C ALA A 365 -40.35 8.68 12.59
N GLU A 366 -40.24 8.46 13.91
CA GLU A 366 -39.17 9.06 14.74
C GLU A 366 -37.77 8.56 14.35
N LYS A 367 -37.64 7.27 13.98
CA LYS A 367 -36.40 6.70 13.47
C LYS A 367 -35.98 7.38 12.15
N LYS A 368 -36.92 7.57 11.22
CA LYS A 368 -36.67 8.21 9.93
C LYS A 368 -36.25 9.67 10.07
N GLU A 369 -36.83 10.40 11.02
CA GLU A 369 -36.44 11.78 11.32
C GLU A 369 -35.01 11.87 11.91
N LYS A 370 -34.66 10.95 12.82
CA LYS A 370 -33.29 10.86 13.39
C LYS A 370 -32.25 10.43 12.36
N GLU A 371 -32.60 9.53 11.43
CA GLU A 371 -31.72 9.15 10.32
C GLU A 371 -31.46 10.32 9.37
N GLN A 372 -32.49 11.12 9.07
CA GLN A 372 -32.35 12.32 8.24
C GLN A 372 -31.48 13.39 8.92
N GLU A 373 -31.65 13.60 10.23
CA GLU A 373 -30.81 14.55 10.98
C GLU A 373 -29.36 14.08 11.08
N ALA A 374 -29.13 12.78 11.30
CA ALA A 374 -27.79 12.20 11.31
C ALA A 374 -27.11 12.31 9.93
N ALA A 375 -27.85 12.07 8.84
CA ALA A 375 -27.35 12.25 7.48
C ALA A 375 -26.98 13.71 7.19
N ARG A 376 -27.76 14.68 7.71
CA ARG A 376 -27.47 16.11 7.57
C ARG A 376 -26.20 16.51 8.32
N ILE A 377 -26.01 16.03 9.56
CA ILE A 377 -24.81 16.30 10.36
C ILE A 377 -23.58 15.65 9.73
N ALA A 378 -23.70 14.42 9.21
CA ALA A 378 -22.61 13.73 8.52
C ALA A 378 -22.21 14.45 7.22
N ALA A 379 -23.19 14.94 6.45
CA ALA A 379 -22.93 15.74 5.26
C ALA A 379 -22.24 17.08 5.60
N GLU A 380 -22.65 17.74 6.69
CA GLU A 380 -22.02 18.98 7.15
C GLU A 380 -20.59 18.75 7.65
N GLN A 381 -20.32 17.65 8.35
CA GLN A 381 -18.97 17.28 8.79
C GLN A 381 -18.07 16.95 7.61
N LYS A 382 -18.56 16.19 6.63
CA LYS A 382 -17.82 15.86 5.42
C LYS A 382 -17.49 17.12 4.61
N ALA A 383 -18.44 18.05 4.45
CA ALA A 383 -18.18 19.32 3.79
C ALA A 383 -17.15 20.18 4.53
N LYS A 384 -17.13 20.16 5.87
CA LYS A 384 -16.12 20.86 6.68
C LYS A 384 -14.74 20.22 6.57
N GLU A 385 -14.66 18.89 6.49
CA GLU A 385 -13.42 18.14 6.33
C GLU A 385 -12.84 18.35 4.92
N GLU A 386 -13.66 18.28 3.88
CA GLU A 386 -13.27 18.58 2.50
C GLU A 386 -12.77 20.04 2.36
N ALA A 387 -13.47 21.01 2.96
CA ALA A 387 -13.03 22.40 2.96
C ALA A 387 -11.74 22.64 3.77
N ALA A 388 -11.48 21.84 4.82
CA ALA A 388 -10.23 21.90 5.58
C ALA A 388 -9.08 21.27 4.79
N GLU A 389 -9.32 20.17 4.07
CA GLU A 389 -8.34 19.54 3.19
C GLU A 389 -7.98 20.44 2.00
N GLU A 390 -8.96 21.13 1.41
CA GLU A 390 -8.73 22.09 0.33
C GLU A 390 -7.89 23.28 0.80
N LYS A 391 -8.20 23.84 1.98
CA LYS A 391 -7.37 24.91 2.59
C LYS A 391 -5.96 24.43 2.93
N ALA A 392 -5.79 23.20 3.41
CA ALA A 392 -4.46 22.65 3.68
C ALA A 392 -3.62 22.50 2.41
N LYS A 393 -4.24 22.08 1.30
CA LYS A 393 -3.58 22.01 -0.02
C LYS A 393 -3.21 23.40 -0.54
N GLU A 394 -4.07 24.40 -0.34
CA GLU A 394 -3.80 25.78 -0.74
C GLU A 394 -2.66 26.40 0.09
N GLU A 395 -2.62 26.15 1.39
CA GLU A 395 -1.53 26.60 2.28
C GLU A 395 -0.21 25.88 1.98
N GLU A 396 -0.24 24.58 1.65
CA GLU A 396 0.95 23.85 1.19
C GLU A 396 1.46 24.35 -0.16
N ALA A 397 0.57 24.62 -1.12
CA ALA A 397 0.94 25.21 -2.40
C ALA A 397 1.52 26.62 -2.23
N ALA A 398 0.98 27.43 -1.33
CA ALA A 398 1.52 28.75 -1.00
C ALA A 398 2.93 28.66 -0.37
N ARG A 399 3.15 27.72 0.56
CA ARG A 399 4.49 27.48 1.16
C ARG A 399 5.51 27.02 0.12
N LEU A 400 5.13 26.13 -0.80
CA LEU A 400 6.01 25.69 -1.88
C LEU A 400 6.33 26.82 -2.86
N ALA A 401 5.36 27.69 -3.16
CA ALA A 401 5.57 28.86 -4.00
C ALA A 401 6.52 29.88 -3.33
N GLU A 402 6.38 30.10 -2.02
CA GLU A 402 7.27 30.98 -1.25
C GLU A 402 8.70 30.43 -1.18
N GLN A 403 8.86 29.13 -0.91
CA GLN A 403 10.17 28.47 -0.94
C GLN A 403 10.84 28.59 -2.31
N LYS A 404 10.09 28.37 -3.40
CA LYS A 404 10.63 28.51 -4.75
C LYS A 404 11.01 29.96 -5.07
N ALA A 405 10.22 30.93 -4.61
CA ALA A 405 10.54 32.35 -4.77
C ALA A 405 11.79 32.74 -3.96
N GLN A 406 11.98 32.15 -2.78
CA GLN A 406 13.16 32.37 -1.94
C GLN A 406 14.41 31.75 -2.57
N GLU A 407 14.34 30.52 -3.09
CA GLU A 407 15.44 29.90 -3.85
C GLU A 407 15.78 30.69 -5.12
N GLU A 408 14.79 31.20 -5.85
CA GLU A 408 15.03 32.02 -7.03
C GLU A 408 15.64 33.39 -6.67
N ALA A 409 15.23 33.99 -5.55
CA ALA A 409 15.83 35.22 -5.03
C ALA A 409 17.28 35.00 -4.57
N GLU A 410 17.57 33.87 -3.92
CA GLU A 410 18.92 33.50 -3.49
C GLU A 410 19.82 33.18 -4.69
N ALA A 411 19.29 32.50 -5.71
CA ALA A 411 19.98 32.28 -6.98
C ALA A 411 20.26 33.60 -7.72
N LYS A 412 19.32 34.55 -7.72
CA LYS A 412 19.51 35.91 -8.30
C LYS A 412 20.50 36.76 -7.49
N ALA A 413 20.55 36.60 -6.17
CA ALA A 413 21.55 37.28 -5.34
C ALA A 413 22.96 36.70 -5.54
N ALA A 414 23.09 35.38 -5.67
CA ALA A 414 24.35 34.72 -6.01
C ALA A 414 24.84 35.11 -7.43
N ALA A 415 23.91 35.19 -8.38
CA ALA A 415 24.10 35.69 -9.74
C ALA A 415 24.66 37.12 -9.82
N ALA A 416 24.13 38.04 -9.00
CA ALA A 416 24.53 39.45 -8.99
C ALA A 416 25.93 39.68 -8.40
N ASN A 417 26.45 38.71 -7.62
CA ASN A 417 27.78 38.79 -7.00
C ASN A 417 28.91 38.25 -7.90
N VAL A 418 28.61 37.63 -9.05
CA VAL A 418 29.62 37.19 -10.01
C VAL A 418 30.10 38.41 -10.79
N TYR A 419 31.34 38.83 -10.57
CA TYR A 419 31.96 39.97 -11.26
C TYR A 419 33.32 39.57 -11.84
N TYR A 420 33.49 39.75 -13.15
CA TYR A 420 34.77 39.55 -13.84
C TYR A 420 35.42 40.88 -14.17
N LYS A 421 36.69 41.03 -13.81
CA LYS A 421 37.46 42.24 -14.08
C LYS A 421 37.78 42.41 -15.58
N ASN A 422 38.01 41.31 -16.30
CA ASN A 422 38.37 41.28 -17.73
C ASN A 422 38.09 39.89 -18.35
N CYS A 423 38.21 39.77 -19.68
CA CYS A 423 37.96 38.51 -20.39
C CYS A 423 38.94 37.38 -20.05
N ASP A 424 40.16 37.69 -19.60
CA ASP A 424 41.10 36.66 -19.13
C ASP A 424 40.58 35.96 -17.87
N ALA A 425 39.98 36.71 -16.94
CA ALA A 425 39.35 36.16 -15.76
C ALA A 425 38.13 35.28 -16.12
N VAL A 426 37.35 35.69 -17.15
CA VAL A 426 36.21 34.90 -17.65
C VAL A 426 36.68 33.57 -18.26
N LYS A 427 37.73 33.60 -19.09
CA LYS A 427 38.34 32.41 -19.69
C LYS A 427 38.97 31.49 -18.66
N ALA A 428 39.68 32.03 -17.68
CA ALA A 428 40.27 31.26 -16.59
C ALA A 428 39.22 30.56 -15.71
N ALA A 429 38.05 31.17 -15.54
CA ALA A 429 36.90 30.55 -14.89
C ALA A 429 36.15 29.54 -15.77
N GLY A 430 36.53 29.39 -17.05
CA GLY A 430 35.86 28.50 -18.01
C GLY A 430 34.48 28.99 -18.45
N ALA A 431 34.15 30.26 -18.22
CA ALA A 431 32.83 30.84 -18.48
C ALA A 431 32.72 31.57 -19.83
N ALA A 432 33.78 31.57 -20.65
CA ALA A 432 33.80 32.22 -21.94
C ALA A 432 33.31 31.28 -23.06
N PRO A 433 32.54 31.77 -24.07
CA PRO A 433 31.98 33.12 -24.17
C PRO A 433 30.79 33.34 -23.21
N ILE A 434 30.63 34.57 -22.71
CA ILE A 434 29.55 34.92 -21.76
C ILE A 434 28.54 35.86 -22.44
N ARG A 435 27.25 35.52 -22.40
CA ARG A 435 26.20 36.21 -23.16
C ARG A 435 25.38 37.15 -22.29
N THR A 436 24.62 38.04 -22.93
CA THR A 436 23.66 38.91 -22.25
C THR A 436 22.62 38.06 -21.50
N GLY A 437 22.60 38.21 -20.17
CA GLY A 437 21.76 37.41 -19.27
C GLY A 437 22.54 36.37 -18.46
N ASP A 438 23.77 36.03 -18.85
CA ASP A 438 24.62 35.10 -18.13
C ASP A 438 25.27 35.76 -16.89
N LEU A 439 25.59 34.93 -15.89
CA LEU A 439 26.12 35.36 -14.60
C LEU A 439 27.53 35.97 -14.74
N GLY A 440 27.66 37.26 -14.43
CA GLY A 440 28.91 38.01 -14.56
C GLY A 440 29.11 38.69 -15.92
N TYR A 441 28.11 38.67 -16.80
CA TYR A 441 28.11 39.49 -18.00
C TYR A 441 28.11 40.98 -17.63
N SER A 442 28.94 41.76 -18.32
CA SER A 442 28.95 43.21 -18.21
C SER A 442 29.18 43.82 -19.58
N ARG A 443 28.50 44.93 -19.89
CA ARG A 443 28.73 45.67 -21.14
C ARG A 443 30.18 46.13 -21.32
N LYS A 444 30.99 46.16 -20.26
CA LYS A 444 32.43 46.46 -20.35
C LYS A 444 33.26 45.32 -20.95
N LEU A 445 32.73 44.09 -20.91
CA LEU A 445 33.36 42.88 -21.46
C LEU A 445 32.91 42.61 -22.90
N ASP A 446 31.76 43.15 -23.30
CA ASP A 446 31.19 43.11 -24.64
C ASP A 446 31.56 44.40 -25.41
N ARG A 447 32.70 44.37 -26.11
CA ARG A 447 33.33 45.59 -26.67
C ARG A 447 32.65 46.08 -27.94
N ASP A 448 32.18 45.16 -28.77
CA ASP A 448 31.52 45.42 -30.06
C ASP A 448 30.00 45.47 -29.93
N GLY A 449 29.47 44.81 -28.91
CA GLY A 449 28.21 45.19 -28.35
C GLY A 449 27.02 44.36 -28.84
N ASP A 450 27.30 43.19 -29.39
CA ASP A 450 26.34 42.30 -30.03
C ASP A 450 25.60 41.39 -29.01
N GLY A 451 26.01 41.47 -27.74
CA GLY A 451 25.45 40.71 -26.64
C GLY A 451 26.21 39.42 -26.30
N ILE A 452 27.38 39.17 -26.90
CA ILE A 452 28.28 38.04 -26.63
C ILE A 452 29.67 38.59 -26.22
N ALA A 453 29.97 38.58 -24.93
CA ALA A 453 31.28 39.02 -24.43
C ALA A 453 32.33 37.90 -24.48
N CYS A 454 33.59 38.31 -24.67
CA CYS A 454 34.78 37.45 -24.54
C CYS A 454 34.82 36.23 -25.49
N GLU A 455 34.28 36.35 -26.70
CA GLU A 455 34.30 35.33 -27.75
C GLU A 455 35.67 35.13 -28.43
N GLY A 456 36.58 36.10 -28.31
CA GLY A 456 37.94 36.09 -28.87
C GLY A 456 39.01 35.87 -27.83
#